data_AF-A0A7C4KFF9-F1
#
_entry.id   AF-A0A7C4KFF9-F1
#
_cell.length_a   1.000
_cell.length_b   1.000
_cell.length_c   1.000
_cell.angle_alpha   90.00
_cell.angle_beta   90.00
_cell.angle_gamma   90.00
#
_symmetry.space_group_name_H-M   'P 1'
#
loop_
_entity.id
_entity.type
_entity.pdbx_description
1 polymer ?
#
loop_
_entity_poly.entity_id
_entity_poly.type
_entity_poly.pdbx_seq_one_letter_code
_entity_poly.pdbx_strand_id
1 'polypeptide(L)'
;PFLTDRRMVVLTHPLARLNSETARTRFCNLLDTLPDSTALILIIEDTFDRRDWKTLRQDHWLRRWMNAAGARAFYLLCQLPDLSRMAEWVRKEALARGGQFTPEAAAALVDHLGNDTLTASLEIEKLLLYVDRQRPVEAQDVEELSARTRQADVFQMVDALTVGNASLALNLLHHLMEEEDELNLFGMIIRQFRLLLVGREMLDEGRSPGELARGLARTDFVARKAMEQARRFTQQRLDAIYRRLLEIDTRVKNGQTTLPVELDRLIAELAHSS
;
A
#
# COMPACT_ATOMS: atom_id res chain seq x y z
N PRO A 1 -3.60 33.06 22.93
CA PRO A 1 -2.36 32.27 23.16
C PRO A 1 -1.75 32.66 24.52
N PHE A 2 -0.96 31.78 25.14
CA PHE A 2 -0.28 32.08 26.40
C PHE A 2 1.21 32.28 26.09
N LEU A 3 1.72 33.50 26.30
CA LEU A 3 3.11 33.91 26.05
C LEU A 3 3.62 33.80 24.60
N THR A 4 2.72 33.69 23.62
CA THR A 4 3.06 33.67 22.18
C THR A 4 2.09 34.50 21.36
N ASP A 5 2.49 34.92 20.16
CA ASP A 5 1.61 35.69 19.26
C ASP A 5 0.60 34.80 18.54
N ARG A 6 0.88 33.50 18.42
CA ARG A 6 0.06 32.54 17.69
C ARG A 6 -0.14 31.24 18.47
N ARG A 7 -1.31 30.63 18.31
CA ARG A 7 -1.70 29.31 18.82
C ARG A 7 -2.04 28.41 17.65
N MET A 8 -1.51 27.18 17.65
CA MET A 8 -1.95 26.14 16.73
C MET A 8 -2.81 25.13 17.48
N VAL A 9 -3.94 24.74 16.90
CA VAL A 9 -4.83 23.69 17.43
C VAL A 9 -4.99 22.64 16.34
N VAL A 10 -4.63 21.40 16.62
CA VAL A 10 -4.79 20.27 15.69
C VAL A 10 -5.90 19.37 16.21
N LEU A 11 -6.92 19.12 15.39
CA LEU A 11 -8.00 18.20 15.68
C LEU A 11 -7.90 17.00 14.73
N THR A 12 -7.63 15.83 15.30
CA THR A 12 -7.73 14.55 14.60
C THR A 12 -9.16 14.01 14.72
N HIS A 13 -9.69 13.43 13.63
CA HIS A 13 -11.06 12.90 13.57
C HIS A 13 -12.15 13.92 13.98
N PRO A 14 -12.10 15.19 13.51
CA PRO A 14 -12.98 16.26 14.00
C PRO A 14 -14.46 15.98 13.74
N LEU A 15 -14.78 15.14 12.76
CA LEU A 15 -16.13 14.79 12.37
C LEU A 15 -16.80 13.75 13.29
N ALA A 16 -16.02 13.00 14.09
CA ALA A 16 -16.53 11.88 14.89
C ALA A 16 -17.64 12.29 15.90
N ARG A 17 -17.65 13.57 16.32
CA ARG A 17 -18.64 14.14 17.25
C ARG A 17 -19.59 15.14 16.60
N LEU A 18 -19.55 15.31 15.27
CA LEU A 18 -20.38 16.27 14.52
C LEU A 18 -21.53 15.58 13.78
N ASN A 19 -22.22 14.68 14.50
CA ASN A 19 -23.25 13.80 13.93
C ASN A 19 -24.63 14.47 13.84
N SER A 20 -24.91 15.49 14.66
CA SER A 20 -26.17 16.25 14.64
C SER A 20 -26.01 17.58 13.93
N GLU A 21 -27.11 18.09 13.38
CA GLU A 21 -27.16 19.43 12.77
C GLU A 21 -26.80 20.52 13.78
N THR A 22 -27.29 20.41 15.03
CA THR A 22 -26.96 21.34 16.12
C THR A 22 -25.45 21.39 16.41
N ALA A 23 -24.77 20.24 16.41
CA ALA A 23 -23.33 20.17 16.63
C ALA A 23 -22.56 20.80 15.45
N ARG A 24 -23.00 20.56 14.21
CA ARG A 24 -22.41 21.15 13.00
C ARG A 24 -22.56 22.67 13.00
N THR A 25 -23.74 23.19 13.29
CA THR A 25 -23.98 24.65 13.37
C THR A 25 -23.11 25.30 14.45
N ARG A 26 -23.04 24.68 15.64
CA ARG A 26 -22.15 25.17 16.71
C ARG A 26 -20.68 25.18 16.28
N PHE A 27 -20.26 24.17 15.52
CA PHE A 27 -18.90 24.09 15.02
C PHE A 27 -18.63 25.16 13.96
N CYS A 28 -19.51 25.37 12.98
CA CYS A 28 -19.38 26.46 12.01
C CYS A 28 -19.28 27.83 12.69
N ASN A 29 -20.12 28.10 13.70
CA ASN A 29 -20.05 29.35 14.46
C ASN A 29 -18.71 29.52 15.19
N LEU A 30 -18.13 28.44 15.69
CA LEU A 30 -16.79 28.45 16.28
C LEU A 30 -15.75 28.79 15.21
N LEU A 31 -15.84 28.20 14.02
CA LEU A 31 -14.92 28.49 12.91
C LEU A 31 -15.02 29.96 12.47
N ASP A 32 -16.22 30.52 12.45
CA ASP A 32 -16.47 31.91 12.08
C ASP A 32 -15.88 32.90 13.09
N THR A 33 -15.81 32.50 14.36
CA THR A 33 -15.32 33.31 15.49
C THR A 33 -13.89 32.97 15.92
N LEU A 34 -13.16 32.17 15.12
CA LEU A 34 -11.75 31.87 15.39
C LEU A 34 -10.93 33.17 15.48
N PRO A 35 -10.22 33.41 16.59
CA PRO A 35 -9.33 34.56 16.69
C PRO A 35 -8.21 34.49 15.66
N ASP A 36 -7.77 35.62 15.10
CA ASP A 36 -6.65 35.69 14.14
C ASP A 36 -5.34 35.13 14.71
N SER A 37 -5.22 35.10 16.04
CA SER A 37 -4.10 34.49 16.75
C SER A 37 -4.14 32.95 16.76
N THR A 38 -5.17 32.30 16.21
CA THR A 38 -5.35 30.84 16.25
C THR A 38 -5.41 30.22 14.85
N ALA A 39 -4.47 29.32 14.57
CA ALA A 39 -4.53 28.43 13.42
C ALA A 39 -5.17 27.10 13.84
N LEU A 40 -6.31 26.75 13.25
CA LEU A 40 -6.99 25.46 13.47
C LEU A 40 -6.71 24.53 12.29
N ILE A 41 -6.16 23.35 12.57
CA ILE A 41 -5.87 22.31 11.58
C ILE A 41 -6.82 21.15 11.84
N LEU A 42 -7.56 20.75 10.81
CA LEU A 42 -8.50 19.63 10.84
C LEU A 42 -7.90 18.48 10.03
N ILE A 43 -7.56 17.38 10.71
CA ILE A 43 -7.07 16.16 10.05
C ILE A 43 -8.25 15.22 9.87
N ILE A 44 -8.67 15.06 8.62
CA ILE A 44 -9.79 14.22 8.23
C ILE A 44 -9.25 13.10 7.37
N GLU A 45 -9.23 11.90 7.93
CA GLU A 45 -8.93 10.67 7.19
C GLU A 45 -10.13 10.32 6.31
N ASP A 46 -9.85 9.98 5.06
CA ASP A 46 -10.90 9.69 4.09
C ASP A 46 -10.42 8.68 3.05
N THR A 47 -11.39 8.06 2.37
CA THR A 47 -11.16 7.13 1.27
C THR A 47 -11.78 7.72 0.02
N PHE A 48 -11.03 7.76 -1.07
CA PHE A 48 -11.56 8.22 -2.36
C PHE A 48 -12.34 7.08 -3.04
N ASP A 49 -13.59 7.35 -3.41
CA ASP A 49 -14.37 6.51 -4.32
C ASP A 49 -14.41 7.18 -5.71
N ARG A 50 -14.64 6.42 -6.77
CA ARG A 50 -14.57 6.73 -8.22
C ARG A 50 -14.85 8.18 -8.67
N ARG A 51 -15.71 8.91 -7.96
CA ARG A 51 -16.12 10.27 -8.29
C ARG A 51 -15.88 11.29 -7.18
N ASP A 52 -15.72 10.86 -5.92
CA ASP A 52 -15.63 11.76 -4.77
C ASP A 52 -15.12 11.05 -3.50
N TRP A 53 -14.75 11.86 -2.51
CA TRP A 53 -14.38 11.39 -1.17
C TRP A 53 -15.57 10.81 -0.42
N LYS A 54 -15.35 9.75 0.36
CA LYS A 54 -16.44 9.06 1.05
C LYS A 54 -17.04 9.89 2.19
N THR A 55 -16.19 10.61 2.93
CA THR A 55 -16.58 11.48 4.05
C THR A 55 -16.77 12.93 3.60
N LEU A 56 -15.75 13.54 3.02
CA LEU A 56 -15.77 14.92 2.54
C LEU A 56 -16.25 15.01 1.09
N ARG A 57 -17.49 14.59 0.84
CA ARG A 57 -18.16 14.74 -0.46
C ARG A 57 -18.27 16.21 -0.89
N GLN A 58 -18.47 16.48 -2.18
CA GLN A 58 -18.60 17.81 -2.77
C GLN A 58 -19.70 18.66 -2.11
N ASP A 59 -20.81 18.04 -1.71
CA ASP A 59 -21.95 18.68 -1.05
C ASP A 59 -21.81 18.78 0.49
N HIS A 60 -20.73 18.25 1.05
CA HIS A 60 -20.49 18.20 2.48
C HIS A 60 -20.51 19.62 3.10
N TRP A 61 -21.18 19.77 4.25
CA TRP A 61 -21.39 21.06 4.91
C TRP A 61 -20.08 21.80 5.20
N LEU A 62 -19.02 21.07 5.57
CA LEU A 62 -17.71 21.67 5.84
C LEU A 62 -17.06 22.20 4.55
N ARG A 63 -17.24 21.54 3.39
CA ARG A 63 -16.77 22.07 2.10
C ARG A 63 -17.51 23.34 1.73
N ARG A 64 -18.82 23.37 1.91
CA ARG A 64 -19.63 24.57 1.68
C ARG A 64 -19.19 25.74 2.57
N TRP A 65 -18.94 25.46 3.85
CA TRP A 65 -18.40 26.46 4.77
C TRP A 65 -17.01 26.95 4.34
N MET A 66 -16.08 26.05 3.99
CA MET A 66 -14.74 26.44 3.50
C MET A 66 -14.80 27.32 2.25
N ASN A 67 -15.67 26.98 1.29
CA ASN A 67 -15.87 27.78 0.09
C ASN A 67 -16.42 29.18 0.41
N ALA A 68 -17.32 29.30 1.39
CA ALA A 68 -17.84 30.59 1.85
C ALA A 68 -16.81 31.40 2.64
N ALA A 69 -15.93 30.73 3.39
CA ALA A 69 -14.87 31.35 4.19
C ALA A 69 -13.72 31.94 3.33
N GLY A 70 -13.59 31.50 2.08
CA GLY A 70 -12.59 32.01 1.14
C GLY A 70 -11.16 31.86 1.66
N ALA A 71 -10.39 32.95 1.63
CA ALA A 71 -8.98 32.96 2.04
C ALA A 71 -8.71 32.62 3.52
N ARG A 72 -9.77 32.56 4.36
CA ARG A 72 -9.65 32.16 5.77
C ARG A 72 -9.49 30.65 5.95
N ALA A 73 -9.85 29.86 4.94
CA ALA A 73 -9.80 28.40 5.00
C ALA A 73 -8.90 27.84 3.90
N PHE A 74 -8.00 26.94 4.27
CA PHE A 74 -7.13 26.22 3.33
C PHE A 74 -7.49 24.74 3.34
N TYR A 75 -7.70 24.19 2.16
CA TYR A 75 -7.91 22.76 1.96
C TYR A 75 -6.69 22.16 1.27
N LEU A 76 -5.92 21.37 2.02
CA LEU A 76 -4.78 20.62 1.51
C LEU A 76 -5.16 19.16 1.34
N LEU A 77 -4.98 18.65 0.13
CA LEU A 77 -5.22 17.25 -0.17
C LEU A 77 -3.92 16.44 -0.05
N CYS A 78 -3.86 15.55 0.94
CA CYS A 78 -2.74 14.64 1.16
C CYS A 78 -3.07 13.24 0.62
N GLN A 79 -3.41 13.15 -0.68
CA GLN A 79 -3.72 11.88 -1.31
C GLN A 79 -2.43 11.07 -1.55
N LEU A 80 -2.46 9.78 -1.21
CA LEU A 80 -1.39 8.85 -1.58
C LEU A 80 -1.24 8.81 -3.10
N PRO A 81 -0.03 8.93 -3.65
CA PRO A 81 0.19 8.75 -5.08
C PRO A 81 -0.22 7.32 -5.49
N ASP A 82 -0.90 7.21 -6.62
CA ASP A 82 -1.09 5.92 -7.27
C ASP A 82 0.28 5.38 -7.72
N LEU A 83 0.41 4.06 -7.85
CA LEU A 83 1.69 3.43 -8.20
C LEU A 83 2.28 3.93 -9.53
N SER A 84 1.43 4.27 -10.50
CA SER A 84 1.87 4.89 -11.77
C SER A 84 2.52 6.26 -11.58
N ARG A 85 2.18 6.96 -10.50
CA ARG A 85 2.72 8.27 -10.12
C ARG A 85 3.75 8.16 -9.00
N MET A 86 3.93 6.98 -8.40
CA MET A 86 4.84 6.80 -7.26
C MET A 86 6.29 7.06 -7.68
N ALA A 87 6.72 6.61 -8.86
CA ALA A 87 8.07 6.92 -9.34
C ALA A 87 8.28 8.43 -9.57
N GLU A 88 7.24 9.14 -10.03
CA GLU A 88 7.29 10.60 -10.12
C GLU A 88 7.34 11.26 -8.74
N TRP A 89 6.55 10.75 -7.79
CA TRP A 89 6.56 11.20 -6.41
C TRP A 89 7.93 11.00 -5.76
N VAL A 90 8.55 9.84 -5.90
CA VAL A 90 9.91 9.54 -5.40
C VAL A 90 10.91 10.58 -5.90
N ARG A 91 10.90 10.88 -7.21
CA ARG A 91 11.82 11.88 -7.78
C ARG A 91 11.55 13.30 -7.27
N LYS A 92 10.29 13.70 -7.14
CA LYS A 92 9.90 15.01 -6.58
C LYS A 92 10.32 15.14 -5.13
N GLU A 93 10.12 14.07 -4.38
CA GLU A 93 10.43 13.98 -2.97
C GLU A 93 11.94 13.99 -2.73
N ALA A 94 12.73 13.30 -3.57
CA ALA A 94 14.18 13.39 -3.55
C ALA A 94 14.68 14.81 -3.88
N LEU A 95 14.07 15.47 -4.87
CA LEU A 95 14.41 16.84 -5.24
C LEU A 95 14.12 17.82 -4.09
N ALA A 96 13.00 17.66 -3.38
CA ALA A 96 12.67 18.45 -2.21
C ALA A 96 13.68 18.29 -1.05
N ARG A 97 14.41 17.16 -1.02
CA ARG A 97 15.49 16.87 -0.07
C ARG A 97 16.89 17.20 -0.59
N GLY A 98 16.98 17.93 -1.70
CA GLY A 98 18.25 18.37 -2.28
C GLY A 98 19.05 17.26 -2.97
N GLY A 99 18.40 16.15 -3.33
CA GLY A 99 19.01 15.03 -4.05
C GLY A 99 18.29 14.71 -5.35
N GLN A 100 18.74 13.66 -6.05
CA GLN A 100 18.17 13.24 -7.32
C GLN A 100 18.15 11.71 -7.44
N PHE A 101 17.20 11.20 -8.22
CA PHE A 101 17.09 9.79 -8.60
C PHE A 101 17.04 9.71 -10.13
N THR A 102 17.70 8.70 -10.69
CA THR A 102 17.45 8.27 -12.07
C THR A 102 16.02 7.71 -12.20
N PRO A 103 15.41 7.75 -13.40
CA PRO A 103 14.11 7.11 -13.64
C PRO A 103 14.10 5.63 -13.25
N GLU A 104 15.18 4.91 -13.55
CA GLU A 104 15.37 3.49 -13.29
C GLU A 104 15.47 3.22 -11.77
N ALA A 105 16.21 4.04 -11.03
CA ALA A 105 16.28 3.93 -9.57
C ALA A 105 14.92 4.19 -8.90
N ALA A 106 14.18 5.20 -9.37
CA ALA A 106 12.86 5.48 -8.84
C ALA A 106 11.88 4.32 -9.12
N ALA A 107 11.97 3.69 -10.30
CA ALA A 107 11.18 2.49 -10.61
C ALA A 107 11.57 1.30 -9.71
N ALA A 108 12.88 1.02 -9.57
CA ALA A 108 13.38 -0.04 -8.70
C ALA A 108 12.93 0.12 -7.25
N LEU A 109 12.97 1.35 -6.72
CA LEU A 109 12.52 1.64 -5.36
C LEU A 109 11.02 1.40 -5.19
N VAL A 110 10.22 1.78 -6.19
CA VAL A 110 8.77 1.52 -6.21
C VAL A 110 8.48 0.02 -6.31
N ASP A 111 9.28 -0.74 -7.07
CA ASP A 111 9.14 -2.19 -7.14
C ASP A 111 9.46 -2.87 -5.79
N HIS A 112 10.42 -2.33 -5.04
CA HIS A 112 10.77 -2.83 -3.71
C HIS A 112 9.73 -2.48 -2.63
N LEU A 113 9.12 -1.30 -2.69
CA LEU A 113 8.32 -0.74 -1.59
C LEU A 113 6.82 -0.59 -1.87
N GLY A 114 6.40 -0.64 -3.13
CA GLY A 114 5.05 -0.28 -3.54
C GLY A 114 4.76 1.22 -3.37
N ASN A 115 3.59 1.57 -2.82
CA ASN A 115 3.14 2.96 -2.63
C ASN A 115 3.10 3.40 -1.17
N ASP A 116 3.86 2.74 -0.32
CA ASP A 116 4.06 3.20 1.05
C ASP A 116 4.98 4.42 1.06
N THR A 117 4.38 5.61 1.02
CA THR A 117 5.12 6.89 1.04
C THR A 117 5.92 7.10 2.33
N LEU A 118 5.54 6.49 3.45
CA LEU A 118 6.30 6.61 4.70
C LEU A 118 7.61 5.85 4.58
N THR A 119 7.53 4.57 4.21
CA THR A 119 8.70 3.72 4.01
C THR A 119 9.57 4.26 2.86
N ALA A 120 8.97 4.67 1.74
CA ALA A 120 9.68 5.27 0.62
C ALA A 120 10.39 6.56 1.02
N SER A 121 9.81 7.42 1.87
CA SER A 121 10.46 8.63 2.34
C SER A 121 11.74 8.33 3.15
N LEU A 122 11.74 7.30 3.98
CA LEU A 122 12.91 6.90 4.76
C LEU A 122 14.01 6.31 3.87
N GLU A 123 13.61 5.47 2.91
CA GLU A 123 14.51 4.85 1.95
C GLU A 123 15.13 5.89 0.99
N ILE A 124 14.36 6.88 0.54
CA ILE A 124 14.87 8.02 -0.23
C ILE A 124 15.97 8.75 0.55
N GLU A 125 15.72 9.12 1.81
CA GLU A 125 16.72 9.81 2.63
C GLU A 125 17.99 8.97 2.81
N LYS A 126 17.85 7.67 3.07
CA LYS A 126 18.98 6.73 3.19
C LYS A 126 19.81 6.70 1.90
N LEU A 127 19.18 6.52 0.74
CA LEU A 127 19.86 6.45 -0.55
C LEU A 127 20.52 7.77 -0.93
N LEU A 128 19.87 8.91 -0.63
CA LEU A 128 20.46 10.23 -0.83
C LEU A 128 21.69 10.46 0.05
N LEU A 129 21.66 10.01 1.30
CA LEU A 129 22.80 10.05 2.21
C LEU A 129 23.94 9.16 1.73
N TYR A 130 23.63 7.97 1.20
CA TYR A 130 24.64 7.05 0.67
C TYR A 130 25.45 7.67 -0.47
N VAL A 131 24.79 8.35 -1.41
CA VAL A 131 25.47 9.03 -2.53
C VAL A 131 25.98 10.43 -2.18
N ASP A 132 25.91 10.81 -0.90
CA ASP A 132 26.24 12.14 -0.36
C ASP A 132 25.57 13.30 -1.13
N ARG A 133 24.43 13.02 -1.78
CA ARG A 133 23.72 13.94 -2.70
C ARG A 133 24.59 14.51 -3.83
N GLN A 134 25.77 13.96 -4.10
CA GLN A 134 26.70 14.49 -5.11
C GLN A 134 26.35 14.02 -6.53
N ARG A 135 25.71 12.87 -6.64
CA ARG A 135 25.19 12.32 -7.90
C ARG A 135 23.75 11.83 -7.73
N PRO A 136 23.01 11.64 -8.82
CA PRO A 136 21.74 10.92 -8.77
C PRO A 136 21.91 9.51 -8.21
N VAL A 137 20.93 9.05 -7.45
CA VAL A 137 20.79 7.64 -7.06
C VAL A 137 20.48 6.82 -8.31
N GLU A 138 21.25 5.75 -8.50
CA GLU A 138 21.15 4.80 -9.60
C GLU A 138 20.47 3.52 -9.13
N ALA A 139 19.95 2.73 -10.08
CA ALA A 139 19.22 1.50 -9.75
C ALA A 139 20.08 0.51 -8.95
N GLN A 140 21.39 0.47 -9.20
CA GLN A 140 22.32 -0.36 -8.45
C GLN A 140 22.40 0.04 -6.97
N ASP A 141 22.34 1.34 -6.64
CA ASP A 141 22.34 1.79 -5.24
C ASP A 141 21.08 1.29 -4.50
N VAL A 142 19.94 1.27 -5.20
CA VAL A 142 18.68 0.75 -4.67
C VAL A 142 18.77 -0.75 -4.40
N GLU A 143 19.31 -1.51 -5.35
CA GLU A 143 19.49 -2.96 -5.16
C GLU A 143 20.49 -3.30 -4.05
N GLU A 144 21.51 -2.45 -3.84
CA GLU A 144 22.53 -2.66 -2.80
C GLU A 144 22.04 -2.32 -1.39
N LEU A 145 21.17 -1.30 -1.25
CA LEU A 145 20.84 -0.72 0.07
C LEU A 145 19.39 -0.86 0.48
N SER A 146 18.46 -0.94 -0.47
CA SER A 146 17.05 -1.05 -0.16
C SER A 146 16.66 -2.51 -0.08
N ALA A 147 16.51 -3.00 1.16
CA ALA A 147 15.91 -4.28 1.43
C ALA A 147 14.54 -4.34 0.75
N ARG A 148 14.30 -5.44 0.03
CA ARG A 148 13.00 -5.69 -0.58
C ARG A 148 11.97 -5.81 0.52
N THR A 149 10.76 -5.29 0.30
CA THR A 149 9.68 -5.59 1.24
C THR A 149 9.36 -7.07 1.14
N ARG A 150 9.10 -7.73 2.28
CA ARG A 150 8.74 -9.16 2.28
C ARG A 150 7.54 -9.49 1.38
N GLN A 151 6.66 -8.51 1.17
CA GLN A 151 5.55 -8.66 0.23
C GLN A 151 6.04 -8.79 -1.22
N ALA A 152 7.07 -8.02 -1.63
CA ALA A 152 7.74 -8.15 -2.93
C ALA A 152 8.37 -9.53 -3.12
N ASP A 153 8.98 -10.09 -2.08
CA ASP A 153 9.60 -11.43 -2.15
C ASP A 153 8.54 -12.54 -2.23
N VAL A 154 7.41 -12.42 -1.54
CA VAL A 154 6.26 -13.33 -1.73
C VAL A 154 5.72 -13.26 -3.16
N PHE A 155 5.67 -12.07 -3.79
CA PHE A 155 5.29 -11.95 -5.20
C PHE A 155 6.28 -12.70 -6.11
N GLN A 156 7.59 -12.52 -5.90
CA GLN A 156 8.62 -13.17 -6.70
C GLN A 156 8.65 -14.70 -6.49
N MET A 157 8.42 -15.17 -5.27
CA MET A 157 8.31 -16.59 -4.96
C MET A 157 7.17 -17.22 -5.78
N VAL A 158 6.02 -16.55 -5.85
CA VAL A 158 4.90 -16.98 -6.68
C VAL A 158 5.22 -16.87 -8.18
N ASP A 159 5.94 -15.84 -8.62
CA ASP A 159 6.39 -15.74 -10.01
C ASP A 159 7.28 -16.92 -10.39
N ALA A 160 8.24 -17.29 -9.54
CA ALA A 160 9.13 -18.42 -9.75
C ALA A 160 8.36 -19.74 -9.91
N LEU A 161 7.28 -19.95 -9.13
CA LEU A 161 6.38 -21.10 -9.28
C LEU A 161 5.72 -21.16 -10.66
N THR A 162 5.29 -20.00 -11.19
CA THR A 162 4.59 -19.96 -12.49
C THR A 162 5.46 -20.31 -13.68
N VAL A 163 6.77 -20.08 -13.56
CA VAL A 163 7.75 -20.39 -14.62
C VAL A 163 8.45 -21.73 -14.39
N GLY A 164 7.98 -22.53 -13.41
CA GLY A 164 8.53 -23.84 -13.09
C GLY A 164 9.89 -23.82 -12.40
N ASN A 165 10.34 -22.67 -11.88
CA ASN A 165 11.62 -22.55 -11.19
C ASN A 165 11.47 -22.87 -9.69
N ALA A 166 11.35 -24.16 -9.39
CA ALA A 166 11.19 -24.68 -8.03
C ALA A 166 12.32 -24.23 -7.09
N SER A 167 13.56 -24.26 -7.58
CA SER A 167 14.74 -23.92 -6.80
C SER A 167 14.73 -22.46 -6.35
N LEU A 168 14.39 -21.53 -7.26
CA LEU A 168 14.25 -20.13 -6.90
C LEU A 168 13.09 -19.90 -5.92
N ALA A 169 11.94 -20.56 -6.12
CA ALA A 169 10.80 -20.44 -5.22
C ALA A 169 11.14 -20.94 -3.80
N LEU A 170 11.84 -22.06 -3.67
CA LEU A 170 12.28 -22.59 -2.37
C LEU A 170 13.30 -21.66 -1.70
N ASN A 171 14.28 -21.15 -2.44
CA ASN A 171 15.26 -20.20 -1.88
C ASN A 171 14.58 -18.94 -1.34
N LEU A 172 13.61 -18.38 -2.08
CA LEU A 172 12.84 -17.21 -1.64
C LEU A 172 11.97 -17.54 -0.42
N LEU A 173 11.36 -18.74 -0.37
CA LEU A 173 10.61 -19.19 0.79
C LEU A 173 11.49 -19.27 2.04
N HIS A 174 12.66 -19.91 1.94
CA HIS A 174 13.58 -20.06 3.07
C HIS A 174 14.11 -18.73 3.56
N HIS A 175 14.46 -17.82 2.63
CA HIS A 175 14.85 -16.47 3.01
C HIS A 175 13.73 -15.73 3.75
N LEU A 176 12.48 -15.84 3.28
CA LEU A 176 11.32 -15.28 3.97
C LEU A 176 11.09 -15.89 5.36
N MET A 177 11.39 -17.17 5.54
CA MET A 177 11.25 -17.86 6.84
C MET A 177 12.33 -17.47 7.85
N GLU A 178 13.51 -17.01 7.37
CA GLU A 178 14.55 -16.48 8.24
C GLU A 178 14.19 -15.08 8.77
N GLU A 179 13.47 -14.29 7.97
CA GLU A 179 13.13 -12.90 8.31
C GLU A 179 11.76 -12.72 8.99
N GLU A 180 10.81 -13.62 8.75
CA GLU A 180 9.43 -13.49 9.21
C GLU A 180 9.00 -14.58 10.20
N ASP A 181 8.10 -14.19 11.11
CA ASP A 181 7.33 -15.16 11.89
C ASP A 181 6.50 -16.06 10.95
N GLU A 182 6.51 -17.37 11.22
CA GLU A 182 5.89 -18.39 10.38
C GLU A 182 4.41 -18.12 10.10
N LEU A 183 3.64 -17.64 11.08
CA LEU A 183 2.21 -17.35 10.92
C LEU A 183 1.98 -16.10 10.07
N ASN A 184 2.84 -15.09 10.21
CA ASN A 184 2.78 -13.89 9.39
C ASN A 184 3.10 -14.21 7.93
N LEU A 185 4.18 -14.95 7.68
CA LEU A 185 4.55 -15.42 6.34
C LEU A 185 3.41 -16.22 5.71
N PHE A 186 2.85 -17.17 6.45
CA PHE A 186 1.72 -17.97 5.97
C PHE A 186 0.51 -17.09 5.61
N GLY A 187 0.20 -16.10 6.44
CA GLY A 187 -0.84 -15.10 6.17
C GLY A 187 -0.57 -14.27 4.90
N MET A 188 0.69 -13.94 4.61
CA MET A 188 1.08 -13.26 3.38
C MET A 188 0.89 -14.15 2.14
N ILE A 189 1.30 -15.42 2.22
CA ILE A 189 1.10 -16.41 1.15
C ILE A 189 -0.38 -16.61 0.84
N ILE A 190 -1.22 -16.81 1.87
CA ILE A 190 -2.68 -16.95 1.71
C ILE A 190 -3.26 -15.71 1.04
N ARG A 191 -2.86 -14.52 1.50
CA ARG A 191 -3.32 -13.26 0.91
C ARG A 191 -2.96 -13.19 -0.56
N GLN A 192 -1.73 -13.58 -0.93
CA GLN A 192 -1.26 -13.55 -2.30
C GLN A 192 -2.06 -14.50 -3.20
N PHE A 193 -2.24 -15.77 -2.81
CA PHE A 193 -3.04 -16.70 -3.60
C PHE A 193 -4.51 -16.29 -3.71
N ARG A 194 -5.07 -15.65 -2.67
CA ARG A 194 -6.41 -15.06 -2.75
C ARG A 194 -6.49 -13.93 -3.78
N LEU A 195 -5.46 -13.08 -3.89
CA LEU A 195 -5.40 -12.04 -4.91
C LEU A 195 -5.36 -12.65 -6.32
N LEU A 196 -4.60 -13.72 -6.52
CA LEU A 196 -4.54 -14.43 -7.80
C LEU A 196 -5.89 -15.07 -8.16
N LEU A 197 -6.57 -15.67 -7.17
CA LEU A 197 -7.90 -16.27 -7.34
C LEU A 197 -8.90 -15.26 -7.88
N VAL A 198 -9.03 -14.12 -7.20
CA VAL A 198 -9.95 -13.05 -7.62
C VAL A 198 -9.48 -12.43 -8.94
N GLY A 199 -8.17 -12.30 -9.14
CA GLY A 199 -7.61 -11.82 -10.40
C GLY A 199 -7.93 -12.71 -11.60
N ARG A 200 -7.90 -14.03 -11.42
CA ARG A 200 -8.26 -15.03 -12.44
C ARG A 200 -9.74 -14.99 -12.78
N GLU A 201 -10.60 -14.98 -11.75
CA GLU A 201 -12.05 -14.87 -11.92
C GLU A 201 -12.41 -13.61 -12.71
N MET A 202 -11.82 -12.46 -12.37
CA MET A 202 -12.05 -11.21 -13.08
C MET A 202 -11.49 -11.21 -14.51
N LEU A 203 -10.38 -11.90 -14.77
CA LEU A 203 -9.88 -12.11 -16.14
C LEU A 203 -10.86 -12.96 -16.97
N ASP A 204 -11.44 -14.00 -16.37
CA ASP A 204 -12.43 -14.87 -17.03
C ASP A 204 -13.73 -14.11 -17.32
N GLU A 205 -14.11 -13.16 -16.47
CA GLU A 205 -15.21 -12.22 -16.70
C GLU A 205 -14.89 -11.09 -17.70
N GLY A 206 -13.67 -11.01 -18.21
CA GLY A 206 -13.24 -9.96 -19.14
C GLY A 206 -13.08 -8.57 -18.51
N ARG A 207 -12.93 -8.49 -17.18
CA ARG A 207 -12.87 -7.24 -16.42
C ARG A 207 -11.46 -6.65 -16.40
N SER A 208 -11.40 -5.34 -16.19
CA SER A 208 -10.13 -4.59 -16.22
C SER A 208 -9.40 -4.62 -14.87
N PRO A 209 -8.06 -4.43 -14.84
CA PRO A 209 -7.30 -4.31 -13.59
C PRO A 209 -7.78 -3.20 -12.65
N GLY A 210 -8.30 -2.10 -13.19
CA GLY A 210 -8.89 -1.04 -12.37
C GLY A 210 -10.21 -1.44 -11.70
N GLU A 211 -10.92 -2.45 -12.20
CA GLU A 211 -12.06 -3.04 -11.47
C GLU A 211 -11.61 -3.93 -10.32
N LEU A 212 -10.53 -4.69 -10.49
CA LEU A 212 -9.97 -5.56 -9.47
C LEU A 212 -9.42 -4.75 -8.29
N ALA A 213 -8.67 -3.69 -8.58
CA ALA A 213 -8.15 -2.76 -7.58
C ALA A 213 -9.27 -2.22 -6.66
N ARG A 214 -10.38 -1.77 -7.29
CA ARG A 214 -11.56 -1.27 -6.59
C ARG A 214 -12.28 -2.35 -5.78
N GLY A 215 -12.42 -3.55 -6.32
CA GLY A 215 -13.09 -4.67 -5.64
C GLY A 215 -12.34 -5.16 -4.41
N LEU A 216 -11.01 -5.07 -4.42
CA LEU A 216 -10.15 -5.59 -3.35
C LEU A 216 -9.63 -4.53 -2.37
N ALA A 217 -10.02 -3.26 -2.55
CA ALA A 217 -9.41 -2.12 -1.85
C ALA A 217 -7.89 -2.16 -1.93
N ARG A 218 -7.38 -2.52 -3.11
CA ARG A 218 -5.95 -2.59 -3.44
C ARG A 218 -5.63 -1.55 -4.49
N THR A 219 -4.34 -1.27 -4.62
CA THR A 219 -3.84 -0.33 -5.61
C THR A 219 -3.91 -0.95 -7.01
N ASP A 220 -4.03 -0.10 -8.03
CA ASP A 220 -4.10 -0.50 -9.43
C ASP A 220 -2.94 -1.39 -9.88
N PHE A 221 -1.73 -1.20 -9.35
CA PHE A 221 -0.58 -2.02 -9.71
C PHE A 221 -0.57 -3.38 -9.01
N VAL A 222 -0.96 -3.46 -7.72
CA VAL A 222 -1.13 -4.77 -7.07
C VAL A 222 -2.18 -5.59 -7.82
N ALA A 223 -3.26 -4.94 -8.28
CA ALA A 223 -4.26 -5.56 -9.13
C ALA A 223 -3.70 -5.96 -10.51
N ARG A 224 -2.93 -5.09 -11.19
CA ARG A 224 -2.29 -5.42 -12.48
C ARG A 224 -1.31 -6.58 -12.37
N LYS A 225 -0.38 -6.53 -11.42
CA LYS A 225 0.61 -7.59 -11.18
C LYS A 225 -0.08 -8.89 -10.79
N ALA A 226 -1.07 -8.85 -9.90
CA ALA A 226 -1.88 -10.03 -9.56
C ALA A 226 -2.61 -10.60 -10.78
N MET A 227 -3.16 -9.77 -11.68
CA MET A 227 -3.77 -10.26 -12.92
C MET A 227 -2.74 -10.83 -13.89
N GLU A 228 -1.59 -10.19 -14.05
CA GLU A 228 -0.50 -10.71 -14.88
C GLU A 228 -0.02 -12.08 -14.40
N GLN A 229 0.12 -12.26 -13.08
CA GLN A 229 0.42 -13.55 -12.47
C GLN A 229 -0.75 -14.54 -12.63
N ALA A 230 -1.98 -14.10 -12.40
CA ALA A 230 -3.17 -14.94 -12.51
C ALA A 230 -3.40 -15.47 -13.94
N ARG A 231 -2.92 -14.77 -14.98
CA ARG A 231 -2.95 -15.27 -16.36
C ARG A 231 -2.19 -16.59 -16.53
N ARG A 232 -1.19 -16.85 -15.68
CA ARG A 232 -0.35 -18.06 -15.71
C ARG A 232 -0.95 -19.23 -14.97
N PHE A 233 -2.09 -19.04 -14.31
CA PHE A 233 -2.82 -20.09 -13.62
C PHE A 233 -4.20 -20.32 -14.25
N THR A 234 -4.73 -21.53 -14.08
CA THR A 234 -6.14 -21.82 -14.31
C THR A 234 -6.93 -21.62 -13.02
N GLN A 235 -8.23 -21.31 -13.13
CA GLN A 235 -9.11 -21.17 -11.95
C GLN A 235 -9.09 -22.44 -11.08
N GLN A 236 -9.20 -23.61 -11.71
CA GLN A 236 -9.17 -24.91 -11.03
C GLN A 236 -7.87 -25.12 -10.24
N ARG A 237 -6.74 -24.67 -10.77
CA ARG A 237 -5.44 -24.79 -10.09
C ARG A 237 -5.36 -23.86 -8.88
N LEU A 238 -5.83 -22.62 -9.00
CA LEU A 238 -5.87 -21.69 -7.88
C LEU A 238 -6.83 -22.16 -6.77
N ASP A 239 -7.99 -22.70 -7.13
CA ASP A 239 -8.92 -23.32 -6.18
C ASP A 239 -8.25 -24.48 -5.41
N ALA A 240 -7.52 -25.34 -6.12
CA ALA A 240 -6.81 -26.46 -5.51
C ALA A 240 -5.71 -25.99 -4.54
N ILE A 241 -4.93 -24.98 -4.93
CA ILE A 241 -3.91 -24.36 -4.08
C ILE A 241 -4.55 -23.77 -2.82
N TYR A 242 -5.65 -23.04 -2.98
CA TYR A 242 -6.31 -22.38 -1.86
C TYR A 242 -6.91 -23.38 -0.86
N ARG A 243 -7.47 -24.50 -1.35
CA ARG A 243 -7.87 -25.63 -0.49
C ARG A 243 -6.68 -26.28 0.21
N ARG A 244 -5.55 -26.45 -0.49
CA ARG A 244 -4.32 -26.98 0.11
C ARG A 244 -3.83 -26.09 1.25
N LEU A 245 -3.87 -24.76 1.10
CA LEU A 245 -3.55 -23.83 2.18
C LEU A 245 -4.48 -23.98 3.39
N LEU A 246 -5.78 -24.23 3.18
CA LEU A 246 -6.73 -24.50 4.27
C LEU A 246 -6.41 -25.82 5.00
N GLU A 247 -6.02 -26.87 4.26
CA GLU A 247 -5.57 -28.14 4.86
C GLU A 247 -4.34 -27.95 5.74
N ILE A 248 -3.36 -27.17 5.25
CA ILE A 248 -2.13 -26.84 6.00
C ILE A 248 -2.50 -26.13 7.31
N ASP A 249 -3.32 -25.08 7.26
CA ASP A 249 -3.79 -24.35 8.44
C ASP A 249 -4.44 -25.28 9.48
N THR A 250 -5.28 -26.20 9.01
CA THR A 250 -5.99 -27.17 9.86
C THR A 250 -5.02 -28.16 10.51
N ARG A 251 -4.07 -28.71 9.74
CA ARG A 251 -3.09 -29.69 10.23
C ARG A 251 -2.15 -29.08 11.25
N VAL A 252 -1.68 -27.86 11.00
CA VAL A 252 -0.80 -27.11 11.91
C VAL A 252 -1.52 -26.78 13.21
N LYS A 253 -2.75 -26.24 13.15
CA LYS A 253 -3.54 -25.90 14.35
C LYS A 253 -3.88 -27.11 15.22
N ASN A 254 -3.96 -28.29 14.61
CA ASN A 254 -4.20 -29.56 15.31
C ASN A 254 -2.89 -30.25 15.76
N GLY A 255 -1.72 -29.61 15.61
CA GLY A 255 -0.43 -30.14 16.05
C GLY A 255 0.06 -31.35 15.26
N GLN A 256 -0.45 -31.59 14.05
CA GLN A 256 -0.11 -32.75 13.23
C GLN A 256 1.20 -32.58 12.45
N THR A 257 1.66 -31.34 12.27
CA THR A 257 2.81 -30.95 11.44
C THR A 257 3.24 -29.52 11.78
N THR A 258 4.33 -29.04 11.16
CA THR A 258 4.80 -27.65 11.28
C THR A 258 4.63 -26.88 9.97
N LEU A 259 4.49 -25.56 10.04
CA LEU A 259 4.35 -24.69 8.87
C LEU A 259 5.54 -24.80 7.90
N PRO A 260 6.80 -24.73 8.36
CA PRO A 260 7.98 -24.93 7.52
C PRO A 260 7.88 -26.13 6.57
N VAL A 261 7.57 -27.29 7.13
CA VAL A 261 7.56 -28.56 6.39
C VAL A 261 6.41 -28.60 5.38
N GLU A 262 5.23 -28.11 5.75
CA GLU A 262 4.09 -28.08 4.83
C GLU A 262 4.26 -27.02 3.72
N LEU A 263 4.93 -25.90 4.00
CA LEU A 263 5.24 -24.88 2.98
C LEU A 263 6.27 -25.37 1.97
N ASP A 264 7.35 -26.03 2.41
CA ASP A 264 8.31 -26.68 1.52
C ASP A 264 7.62 -27.69 0.59
N ARG A 265 6.76 -28.52 1.19
CA ARG A 265 5.98 -29.51 0.47
C ARG A 265 5.03 -28.87 -0.53
N LEU A 266 4.34 -27.79 -0.15
CA LEU A 266 3.47 -27.04 -1.04
C LEU A 266 4.27 -26.54 -2.26
N ILE A 267 5.39 -25.86 -2.05
CA ILE A 267 6.22 -25.34 -3.15
C ILE A 267 6.67 -26.47 -4.08
N ALA A 268 7.10 -27.61 -3.52
CA ALA A 268 7.48 -28.78 -4.31
C ALA A 268 6.31 -29.35 -5.14
N GLU A 269 5.12 -29.49 -4.56
CA GLU A 269 3.90 -29.96 -5.24
C GLU A 269 3.50 -29.02 -6.39
N LEU A 270 3.63 -27.71 -6.19
CA LEU A 270 3.30 -26.71 -7.20
C LEU A 270 4.30 -26.65 -8.34
N ALA A 271 5.58 -26.88 -8.08
CA ALA A 271 6.58 -26.90 -9.14
C ALA A 271 6.45 -28.10 -10.10
N HIS A 272 5.99 -29.26 -9.62
CA HIS A 272 5.84 -30.49 -10.42
C HIS A 272 4.50 -30.58 -11.17
N SER A 273 3.57 -29.68 -10.89
CA SER A 273 2.22 -29.64 -11.50
C SER A 273 2.05 -28.54 -12.55
N SER A 274 3.16 -27.89 -12.95
CA SER A 274 3.23 -26.85 -13.99
C SER A 274 3.56 -27.42 -15.37
#